data_AF-A0A2S3HX81-F1
#
_entry.id   AF-A0A2S3HX81-F1
#
_cell.length_a   1.000
_cell.length_b   1.000
_cell.length_c   1.000
_cell.angle_alpha   90.00
_cell.angle_beta   90.00
_cell.angle_gamma   90.00
#
_symmetry.space_group_name_H-M   'P 1'
#
loop_
_entity.id
_entity.type
_entity.pdbx_description
1 polymer ?
#
loop_
_entity_poly.entity_id
_entity_poly.type
_entity_poly.pdbx_seq_one_letter_code
_entity_poly.pdbx_strand_id
1 'polypeptide(L)'
;MRGGEVMKPGKSQKGSAQRHLNAGFVAGGLLMLLVYLVAQHFAVSAPHVVITEALEVMNNIKAQGEIAGNGKVECKMEGRSDTCEVDGDVRTNGTALSVTLVPAAWSERREWMIRPYSRRFASLRKVAVTRLQDSAAAPQCTVTHGTPAVLFAVGGYAGNYWHDYADILVPLFVASRRFGGEVTFLISNIRFKPQWLVKYGAFLRGLSRYEHVDLDADEQVRCFPHVTVGLRLDKEFSIVPELVPGGPLSMADFTRFLRETYALPRGAAASPAREPGRRPRLMLIHRGHYRRILNEPEVARAAEAAGFEVAVAELRGDAGEAEQARAVNSFDAVLGLHGAGLTNAVFLPPGGVLIQVVPYGKMEHIARAEFAEPAADMGLRYLDYSVSAEESSLMETLGPEHPAVRDPDSVHRGGWGQVFELYLAKQNVRINVTRFAPTLQEALDHLRRQ
;
A
#
# COMPACT_ATOMS: atom_id res chain seq x y z
N MET A 1 -16.32 -22.64 73.85
CA MET A 1 -14.97 -22.81 73.29
C MET A 1 -14.82 -21.84 72.12
N ARG A 2 -13.76 -21.01 72.13
CA ARG A 2 -13.17 -20.17 71.06
C ARG A 2 -14.15 -19.25 70.30
N GLY A 3 -14.15 -17.92 70.50
CA GLY A 3 -13.09 -16.96 70.12
C GLY A 3 -13.14 -16.75 68.59
N GLY A 4 -13.42 -15.60 67.99
CA GLY A 4 -13.46 -14.20 68.40
C GLY A 4 -12.68 -13.42 67.34
N GLU A 5 -13.28 -12.44 66.67
CA GLU A 5 -12.59 -11.21 66.25
C GLU A 5 -13.55 -10.13 65.75
N VAL A 6 -13.36 -8.94 66.29
CA VAL A 6 -14.09 -7.69 66.07
C VAL A 6 -13.18 -6.81 65.23
N MET A 7 -13.68 -6.28 64.09
CA MET A 7 -12.92 -5.37 63.25
C MET A 7 -13.32 -3.91 63.53
N LYS A 8 -12.35 -3.09 63.95
CA LYS A 8 -12.46 -1.63 64.15
C LYS A 8 -12.20 -0.86 62.84
N PRO A 9 -12.72 0.38 62.67
CA PRO A 9 -12.55 1.16 61.45
C PRO A 9 -11.22 1.94 61.44
N GLY A 10 -10.49 1.83 60.32
CA GLY A 10 -9.21 2.50 60.06
C GLY A 10 -9.36 3.79 59.24
N LYS A 11 -8.54 4.79 59.59
CA LYS A 11 -8.57 6.21 59.21
C LYS A 11 -8.35 6.52 57.72
N SER A 12 -8.91 7.68 57.33
CA SER A 12 -8.79 8.43 56.06
C SER A 12 -7.37 8.60 55.52
N GLN A 13 -7.16 8.25 54.24
CA GLN A 13 -5.99 8.56 53.40
C GLN A 13 -6.38 9.47 52.21
N LYS A 14 -7.16 10.54 52.42
CA LYS A 14 -7.52 11.48 51.33
C LYS A 14 -6.56 12.67 51.11
N GLY A 15 -5.43 12.73 51.81
CA GLY A 15 -4.53 13.91 51.76
C GLY A 15 -3.31 13.85 50.82
N SER A 16 -2.84 12.65 50.44
CA SER A 16 -1.55 12.50 49.73
C SER A 16 -1.68 12.31 48.21
N ALA A 17 -2.66 11.54 47.76
CA ALA A 17 -2.84 11.21 46.33
C ALA A 17 -3.15 12.43 45.45
N GLN A 18 -3.81 13.45 46.01
CA GLN A 18 -4.24 14.64 45.25
C GLN A 18 -3.09 15.64 44.99
N ARG A 19 -2.02 15.59 45.79
CA ARG A 19 -0.82 16.42 45.58
C ARG A 19 0.08 15.88 44.46
N HIS A 20 0.10 14.56 44.24
CA HIS A 20 0.89 13.94 43.18
C HIS A 20 0.23 14.00 41.79
N LEU A 21 -1.11 14.02 41.72
CA LEU A 21 -1.81 14.22 40.44
C LEU A 21 -1.62 15.65 39.88
N ASN A 22 -1.65 16.67 40.74
CA ASN A 22 -1.51 18.06 40.29
C ASN A 22 -0.07 18.40 39.85
N ALA A 23 0.95 17.80 40.47
CA ALA A 23 2.34 18.00 40.07
C ALA A 23 2.67 17.35 38.71
N GLY A 24 2.11 16.16 38.44
CA GLY A 24 2.29 15.46 37.16
C GLY A 24 1.64 16.16 35.97
N PHE A 25 0.47 16.77 36.17
CA PHE A 25 -0.25 17.50 35.13
C PHE A 25 0.45 18.82 34.76
N VAL A 26 1.01 19.53 35.75
CA VAL A 26 1.77 20.77 35.54
C VAL A 26 3.11 20.50 34.87
N ALA A 27 3.82 19.43 35.25
CA ALA A 27 5.08 19.04 34.62
C ALA A 27 4.89 18.55 33.16
N GLY A 28 3.81 17.80 32.88
CA GLY A 28 3.47 17.35 31.53
C GLY A 28 3.05 18.50 30.60
N GLY A 29 2.30 19.47 31.14
CA GLY A 29 1.92 20.68 30.40
C GLY A 29 3.11 21.57 30.05
N LEU A 30 4.06 21.75 30.98
CA LEU A 30 5.29 22.51 30.75
C LEU A 30 6.21 21.87 29.70
N LEU A 31 6.31 20.53 29.67
CA LEU A 31 7.12 19.82 28.68
C LEU A 31 6.53 19.93 27.26
N MET A 32 5.20 19.84 27.13
CA MET A 32 4.51 20.04 25.85
C MET A 32 4.61 21.49 25.36
N LEU A 33 4.54 22.48 26.26
CA LEU A 33 4.77 23.88 25.91
C LEU A 33 6.21 24.13 25.46
N LEU A 34 7.20 23.48 26.09
CA LEU A 34 8.60 23.59 25.68
C LEU A 34 8.84 22.98 24.30
N VAL A 35 8.27 21.80 24.02
CA VAL A 35 8.36 21.16 22.70
C VAL A 35 7.66 22.01 21.63
N TYR A 36 6.51 22.60 21.95
CA TYR A 36 5.79 23.50 21.05
C TYR A 36 6.57 24.80 20.79
N LEU A 37 7.15 25.42 21.82
CA LEU A 37 7.95 26.64 21.68
C LEU A 37 9.28 26.39 20.95
N VAL A 38 9.92 25.25 21.16
CA VAL A 38 11.11 24.83 20.40
C VAL A 38 10.77 24.60 18.93
N ALA A 39 9.64 23.96 18.64
CA ALA A 39 9.15 23.80 17.26
C ALA A 39 8.82 25.14 16.58
N GLN A 40 8.31 26.13 17.32
CA GLN A 40 8.09 27.48 16.80
C GLN A 40 9.40 28.28 16.63
N HIS A 41 10.43 28.04 17.45
CA HIS A 41 11.73 28.68 17.28
C HIS A 41 12.47 28.18 16.03
N PHE A 42 12.31 26.90 15.66
CA PHE A 42 12.84 26.38 14.39
C PHE A 42 12.05 26.85 13.15
N ALA A 43 10.84 27.39 13.32
CA ALA A 43 10.00 27.85 12.23
C ALA A 43 10.20 29.34 11.85
N VAL A 44 10.95 30.13 12.64
CA VAL A 44 11.05 31.60 12.47
C VAL A 44 12.50 32.11 12.34
N SER A 45 13.48 31.26 12.01
CA SER A 45 14.85 31.71 11.75
C SER A 45 15.50 30.96 10.60
N ALA A 46 15.09 31.29 9.38
CA ALA A 46 15.91 31.16 8.18
C ALA A 46 16.17 32.57 7.67
N PRO A 47 17.44 33.04 7.69
CA PRO A 47 18.21 32.89 6.47
C PRO A 47 19.71 32.57 6.69
N HIS A 48 20.31 32.00 5.64
CA HIS A 48 21.75 31.85 5.37
C HIS A 48 22.53 30.79 6.17
N VAL A 49 22.45 29.53 5.72
CA VAL A 49 23.60 28.61 5.70
C VAL A 49 23.65 27.96 4.32
N VAL A 50 24.21 28.69 3.35
CA VAL A 50 24.72 28.14 2.09
C VAL A 50 26.23 28.21 2.22
N ILE A 51 26.92 27.10 1.94
CA ILE A 51 28.37 26.90 1.63
C ILE A 51 29.00 25.65 2.32
N THR A 52 28.30 24.89 3.17
CA THR A 52 28.86 23.61 3.70
C THR A 52 28.44 22.36 2.93
N GLU A 53 27.20 22.28 2.41
CA GLU A 53 26.72 21.09 1.67
C GLU A 53 27.41 20.89 0.31
N ALA A 54 27.83 21.97 -0.36
CA ALA A 54 28.54 21.87 -1.64
C ALA A 54 29.93 21.22 -1.50
N LEU A 55 30.58 21.38 -0.34
CA LEU A 55 31.88 20.74 -0.07
C LEU A 55 31.71 19.24 0.26
N GLU A 56 30.60 18.86 0.90
CA GLU A 56 30.25 17.46 1.15
C GLU A 56 29.90 16.71 -0.15
N VAL A 57 29.22 17.37 -1.08
CA VAL A 57 28.95 16.82 -2.42
C VAL A 57 30.25 16.67 -3.21
N MET A 58 31.18 17.63 -3.14
CA MET A 58 32.49 17.52 -3.81
C MET A 58 33.41 16.48 -3.16
N ASN A 59 33.36 16.27 -1.84
CA ASN A 59 34.09 15.21 -1.17
C ASN A 59 33.49 13.82 -1.46
N ASN A 60 32.17 13.71 -1.62
CA ASN A 60 31.51 12.47 -2.07
C ASN A 60 31.82 12.14 -3.54
N ILE A 61 32.05 13.12 -4.40
CA ILE A 61 32.54 12.90 -5.77
C ILE A 61 34.01 12.42 -5.76
N LYS A 62 34.81 12.86 -4.78
CA LYS A 62 36.20 12.36 -4.60
C LYS A 62 36.27 10.95 -3.99
N ALA A 63 35.25 10.52 -3.25
CA ALA A 63 35.13 9.17 -2.70
C ALA A 63 34.63 8.12 -3.72
N GLN A 64 34.17 8.53 -4.90
CA GLN A 64 33.85 7.62 -6.02
C GLN A 64 35.10 7.01 -6.70
N GLY A 65 36.29 7.19 -6.13
CA GLY A 65 37.55 6.60 -6.58
C GLY A 65 37.90 5.22 -5.99
N GLU A 66 37.08 4.64 -5.12
CA GLU A 66 37.28 3.28 -4.58
C GLU A 66 36.15 2.32 -5.01
N ILE A 67 36.00 2.09 -6.31
CA ILE A 67 35.17 0.99 -6.82
C ILE A 67 36.01 0.15 -7.76
N ALA A 68 36.63 -0.89 -7.20
CA ALA A 68 36.87 -2.15 -7.89
C ALA A 68 37.17 -3.23 -6.84
N GLY A 69 36.17 -4.03 -6.46
CA GLY A 69 36.44 -5.37 -5.93
C GLY A 69 35.50 -5.97 -4.89
N ASN A 70 35.06 -5.24 -3.85
CA ASN A 70 34.62 -5.92 -2.62
C ASN A 70 33.10 -6.11 -2.40
N GLY A 71 32.26 -5.67 -3.34
CA GLY A 71 30.80 -5.71 -3.21
C GLY A 71 30.24 -4.84 -2.07
N LYS A 72 28.93 -4.68 -2.01
CA LYS A 72 28.25 -3.80 -1.04
C LYS A 72 26.92 -4.41 -0.58
N VAL A 73 26.58 -4.16 0.69
CA VAL A 73 25.24 -4.46 1.25
C VAL A 73 24.72 -3.20 1.88
N GLU A 74 23.57 -2.72 1.42
CA GLU A 74 22.85 -1.59 1.99
C GLU A 74 21.44 -2.00 2.40
N CYS A 75 21.20 -2.08 3.70
CA CYS A 75 19.90 -2.48 4.24
C CYS A 75 19.18 -1.29 4.88
N LYS A 76 17.93 -1.05 4.46
CA LYS A 76 17.03 -0.06 5.03
C LYS A 76 15.96 -0.78 5.84
N MET A 77 16.06 -0.66 7.16
CA MET A 77 15.17 -1.26 8.14
C MET A 77 14.45 -0.19 8.98
N GLU A 78 14.08 0.92 8.35
CA GLU A 78 13.21 1.96 8.91
C GLU A 78 11.87 2.07 8.16
N GLY A 79 10.89 2.76 8.75
CA GLY A 79 9.58 2.99 8.14
C GLY A 79 8.68 1.75 8.08
N ARG A 80 8.03 1.52 6.92
CA ARG A 80 7.00 0.47 6.73
C ARG A 80 7.53 -0.86 6.22
N SER A 81 8.72 -0.87 5.61
CA SER A 81 9.27 -2.01 4.86
C SER A 81 10.72 -2.30 5.27
N ASP A 82 11.15 -3.54 5.11
CA ASP A 82 12.55 -3.93 5.23
C ASP A 82 13.09 -4.22 3.82
N THR A 83 14.20 -3.60 3.42
CA THR A 83 14.82 -3.85 2.11
C THR A 83 16.33 -3.90 2.21
N CYS A 84 16.98 -4.66 1.32
CA CYS A 84 18.43 -4.56 1.10
C CYS A 84 18.76 -4.52 -0.39
N GLU A 85 19.78 -3.75 -0.75
CA GLU A 85 20.47 -3.83 -2.02
C GLU A 85 21.81 -4.53 -1.78
N VAL A 86 22.10 -5.56 -2.57
CA VAL A 86 23.30 -6.39 -2.44
C VAL A 86 24.01 -6.44 -3.78
N ASP A 87 25.16 -5.77 -3.89
CA ASP A 87 25.95 -5.64 -5.12
C ASP A 87 27.25 -6.46 -5.02
N GLY A 88 27.61 -7.24 -6.06
CA GLY A 88 28.87 -8.00 -6.12
C GLY A 88 28.68 -9.48 -6.47
N ASP A 89 29.52 -10.37 -5.92
CA ASP A 89 29.31 -11.82 -6.00
C ASP A 89 28.25 -12.24 -4.98
N VAL A 90 26.99 -12.28 -5.42
CA VAL A 90 25.84 -12.54 -4.55
C VAL A 90 25.30 -13.93 -4.79
N ARG A 91 25.18 -14.72 -3.72
CA ARG A 91 24.69 -16.11 -3.77
C ARG A 91 23.34 -16.21 -3.07
N THR A 92 22.35 -16.76 -3.74
CA THR A 92 21.01 -17.02 -3.18
C THR A 92 20.79 -18.51 -3.02
N ASN A 93 20.17 -18.92 -1.91
CA ASN A 93 19.85 -20.31 -1.63
C ASN A 93 18.38 -20.43 -1.18
N GLY A 94 17.56 -21.14 -1.95
CA GLY A 94 16.13 -21.33 -1.67
C GLY A 94 15.86 -22.13 -0.39
N THR A 95 16.55 -23.26 -0.22
CA THR A 95 16.44 -24.14 0.96
C THR A 95 16.70 -23.40 2.28
N ALA A 96 17.77 -22.61 2.33
CA ALA A 96 18.14 -21.81 3.50
C ALA A 96 17.36 -20.49 3.59
N LEU A 97 16.71 -20.06 2.51
CA LEU A 97 16.13 -18.73 2.31
C LEU A 97 17.14 -17.63 2.69
N SER A 98 18.27 -17.61 1.98
CA SER A 98 19.38 -16.69 2.25
C SER A 98 19.92 -16.01 1.00
N VAL A 99 20.49 -14.83 1.20
CA VAL A 99 21.23 -14.02 0.21
C VAL A 99 22.56 -13.66 0.82
N THR A 100 23.65 -14.02 0.15
CA THR A 100 24.99 -13.94 0.72
C THR A 100 25.91 -13.14 -0.21
N LEU A 101 26.47 -12.04 0.29
CA LEU A 101 27.55 -11.34 -0.39
C LEU A 101 28.89 -11.99 -0.02
N VAL A 102 29.66 -12.30 -1.05
CA VAL A 102 30.99 -12.87 -0.93
C VAL A 102 32.01 -11.76 -1.18
N PRO A 103 32.83 -11.42 -0.19
CA PRO A 103 33.80 -10.35 -0.37
C PRO A 103 35.02 -10.87 -1.15
N ALA A 104 35.66 -10.01 -1.93
CA ALA A 104 36.91 -10.30 -2.63
C ALA A 104 38.13 -10.29 -1.71
N ALA A 105 38.03 -9.60 -0.57
CA ALA A 105 39.04 -9.56 0.49
C ALA A 105 38.38 -9.76 1.86
N TRP A 106 39.18 -9.92 2.91
CA TRP A 106 38.63 -10.07 4.26
C TRP A 106 37.69 -8.91 4.62
N SER A 107 36.54 -9.22 5.22
CA SER A 107 35.57 -8.23 5.69
C SER A 107 34.92 -8.65 7.01
N GLU A 108 34.27 -7.73 7.71
CA GLU A 108 33.50 -8.07 8.90
C GLU A 108 32.23 -8.85 8.52
N ARG A 109 31.98 -9.96 9.21
CA ARG A 109 30.70 -10.68 9.08
C ARG A 109 29.58 -9.79 9.58
N ARG A 110 28.54 -9.62 8.76
CA ARG A 110 27.29 -8.96 9.18
C ARG A 110 26.10 -9.69 8.61
N GLU A 111 25.01 -9.71 9.36
CA GLU A 111 23.80 -10.40 9.00
C GLU A 111 22.57 -9.54 9.30
N TRP A 112 21.61 -9.55 8.37
CA TRP A 112 20.37 -8.82 8.45
C TRP A 112 19.21 -9.77 8.19
N MET A 113 18.13 -9.64 8.97
CA MET A 113 16.92 -10.44 8.80
C MET A 113 15.83 -9.62 8.14
N ILE A 114 15.67 -9.79 6.84
CA ILE A 114 14.81 -8.97 5.99
C ILE A 114 13.50 -9.69 5.76
N ARG A 115 12.39 -8.98 5.96
CA ARG A 115 11.10 -9.49 5.50
C ARG A 115 10.97 -9.16 4.02
N PRO A 116 10.89 -10.16 3.12
CA PRO A 116 10.83 -9.93 1.68
C PRO A 116 9.44 -9.46 1.23
N TYR A 117 8.81 -8.54 1.96
CA TYR A 117 7.47 -8.03 1.73
C TYR A 117 7.38 -6.59 2.19
N SER A 118 6.52 -5.81 1.56
CA SER A 118 6.49 -4.37 1.76
C SER A 118 5.92 -3.93 3.10
N ARG A 119 5.13 -4.77 3.77
CA ARG A 119 4.66 -4.52 5.15
C ARG A 119 5.45 -5.33 6.18
N ARG A 120 6.08 -4.64 7.13
CA ARG A 120 6.79 -5.23 8.29
C ARG A 120 5.95 -6.15 9.17
N PHE A 121 4.65 -5.94 9.24
CA PHE A 121 3.77 -6.73 10.11
C PHE A 121 3.19 -7.96 9.41
N ALA A 122 3.51 -8.18 8.13
CA ALA A 122 3.11 -9.39 7.44
C ALA A 122 3.79 -10.63 8.07
N SER A 123 2.97 -11.65 8.34
CA SER A 123 3.44 -12.92 8.89
C SER A 123 4.08 -13.77 7.79
N LEU A 124 5.37 -13.54 7.55
CA LEU A 124 6.16 -14.16 6.50
C LEU A 124 7.55 -14.54 7.03
N ARG A 125 8.16 -15.58 6.44
CA ARG A 125 9.55 -15.96 6.72
C ARG A 125 10.46 -14.81 6.31
N LYS A 126 11.45 -14.52 7.16
CA LYS A 126 12.50 -13.55 6.85
C LYS A 126 13.62 -14.24 6.06
N VAL A 127 14.23 -13.49 5.15
CA VAL A 127 15.44 -13.85 4.41
C VAL A 127 16.64 -13.40 5.23
N ALA A 128 17.60 -14.30 5.41
CA ALA A 128 18.90 -13.94 5.97
C ALA A 128 19.76 -13.32 4.87
N VAL A 129 20.10 -12.04 5.00
CA VAL A 129 21.07 -11.36 4.14
C VAL A 129 22.39 -11.31 4.89
N THR A 130 23.46 -11.90 4.35
CA THR A 130 24.74 -12.04 5.06
C THR A 130 25.89 -11.52 4.21
N ARG A 131 26.75 -10.68 4.80
CA ARG A 131 28.10 -10.43 4.27
C ARG A 131 29.07 -11.39 4.94
N LEU A 132 29.74 -12.22 4.15
CA LEU A 132 30.73 -13.17 4.68
C LEU A 132 32.05 -12.50 5.06
N GLN A 133 32.87 -13.19 5.85
CA GLN A 133 34.21 -12.70 6.18
C GLN A 133 35.20 -12.90 5.04
N ASP A 134 35.11 -14.05 4.37
CA ASP A 134 35.94 -14.44 3.25
C ASP A 134 35.17 -15.37 2.30
N SER A 135 35.81 -15.73 1.19
CA SER A 135 35.24 -16.59 0.16
C SER A 135 35.28 -18.08 0.50
N ALA A 136 35.99 -18.51 1.55
CA ALA A 136 36.18 -19.93 1.87
C ALA A 136 34.89 -20.55 2.42
N ALA A 137 34.10 -19.78 3.18
CA ALA A 137 32.82 -20.22 3.72
C ALA A 137 31.66 -20.17 2.71
N ALA A 138 31.93 -19.74 1.48
CA ALA A 138 30.89 -19.36 0.55
C ALA A 138 30.48 -20.54 -0.35
N PRO A 139 29.17 -20.85 -0.48
CA PRO A 139 28.69 -22.00 -1.26
C PRO A 139 29.02 -21.85 -2.74
N GLN A 140 29.33 -22.94 -3.44
CA GLN A 140 29.62 -22.88 -4.88
C GLN A 140 28.36 -22.54 -5.69
N CYS A 141 28.52 -21.75 -6.75
CA CYS A 141 27.44 -21.44 -7.68
C CYS A 141 27.07 -22.70 -8.46
N THR A 142 25.80 -23.11 -8.39
CA THR A 142 25.27 -24.17 -9.27
C THR A 142 24.73 -23.58 -10.56
N VAL A 143 24.21 -22.34 -10.50
CA VAL A 143 23.79 -21.56 -11.67
C VAL A 143 24.28 -20.13 -11.50
N THR A 144 24.81 -19.55 -12.57
CA THR A 144 25.29 -18.17 -12.59
C THR A 144 24.44 -17.36 -13.58
N HIS A 145 24.00 -16.18 -13.14
CA HIS A 145 23.22 -15.24 -13.94
C HIS A 145 24.05 -13.99 -14.21
N GLY A 146 23.90 -13.44 -15.41
CA GLY A 146 24.48 -12.14 -15.78
C GLY A 146 23.58 -10.94 -15.46
N THR A 147 22.33 -11.19 -15.07
CA THR A 147 21.31 -10.17 -14.77
C THR A 147 21.13 -9.97 -13.28
N PRO A 148 20.66 -8.79 -12.83
CA PRO A 148 20.24 -8.58 -11.44
C PRO A 148 19.02 -9.44 -11.08
N ALA A 149 18.76 -9.58 -9.78
CA ALA A 149 17.55 -10.21 -9.28
C ALA A 149 16.78 -9.34 -8.27
N VAL A 150 15.46 -9.56 -8.19
CA VAL A 150 14.60 -9.00 -7.13
C VAL A 150 13.95 -10.17 -6.39
N LEU A 151 14.25 -10.28 -5.09
CA LEU A 151 13.69 -11.28 -4.19
C LEU A 151 12.53 -10.70 -3.39
N PHE A 152 11.34 -11.27 -3.58
CA PHE A 152 10.15 -10.91 -2.79
C PHE A 152 9.32 -12.15 -2.45
N ALA A 153 8.44 -12.03 -1.46
CA ALA A 153 7.52 -13.07 -1.05
C ALA A 153 6.11 -12.82 -1.57
N VAL A 154 5.42 -13.90 -1.94
CA VAL A 154 3.97 -13.91 -2.16
C VAL A 154 3.31 -14.65 -1.00
N GLY A 155 2.60 -13.91 -0.16
CA GLY A 155 1.92 -14.40 1.03
C GLY A 155 1.47 -13.22 1.89
N GLY A 156 1.44 -13.34 3.22
CA GLY A 156 0.98 -12.23 4.06
C GLY A 156 -0.46 -11.85 3.72
N TYR A 157 -0.67 -10.66 3.15
CA TYR A 157 -1.98 -10.18 2.70
C TYR A 157 -2.29 -10.47 1.22
N ALA A 158 -1.38 -11.13 0.50
CA ALA A 158 -1.59 -11.55 -0.88
C ALA A 158 -2.88 -12.39 -1.06
N GLY A 159 -3.58 -12.14 -2.16
CA GLY A 159 -4.89 -12.69 -2.47
C GLY A 159 -6.05 -11.76 -2.10
N ASN A 160 -5.81 -10.73 -1.29
CA ASN A 160 -6.70 -9.57 -1.25
C ASN A 160 -6.29 -8.62 -2.39
N TYR A 161 -7.24 -8.28 -3.26
CA TYR A 161 -6.94 -7.56 -4.51
C TYR A 161 -6.27 -6.20 -4.31
N TRP A 162 -6.63 -5.47 -3.24
CA TRP A 162 -5.97 -4.20 -2.93
C TRP A 162 -4.54 -4.41 -2.45
N HIS A 163 -4.32 -5.40 -1.56
CA HIS A 163 -2.98 -5.73 -1.07
C HIS A 163 -2.08 -6.31 -2.16
N ASP A 164 -2.62 -7.07 -3.12
CA ASP A 164 -1.84 -7.51 -4.28
C ASP A 164 -1.21 -6.30 -4.99
N TYR A 165 -2.00 -5.25 -5.22
CA TYR A 165 -1.52 -4.02 -5.86
C TYR A 165 -0.63 -3.17 -4.96
N ALA A 166 -1.13 -2.80 -3.78
CA ALA A 166 -0.49 -1.87 -2.88
C ALA A 166 0.79 -2.45 -2.27
N ASP A 167 0.78 -3.73 -1.92
CA ASP A 167 1.89 -4.34 -1.17
C ASP A 167 2.90 -5.05 -2.07
N ILE A 168 2.50 -5.47 -3.28
CA ILE A 168 3.35 -6.28 -4.15
C ILE A 168 3.55 -5.63 -5.51
N LEU A 169 2.49 -5.45 -6.32
CA LEU A 169 2.66 -5.09 -7.75
C LEU A 169 3.25 -3.69 -7.94
N VAL A 170 2.74 -2.66 -7.24
CA VAL A 170 3.30 -1.30 -7.33
C VAL A 170 4.75 -1.27 -6.82
N PRO A 171 5.08 -1.79 -5.61
CA PRO A 171 6.46 -1.88 -5.16
C PRO A 171 7.39 -2.71 -6.06
N LEU A 172 6.89 -3.80 -6.66
CA LEU A 172 7.66 -4.65 -7.56
C LEU A 172 7.97 -3.93 -8.87
N PHE A 173 7.02 -3.17 -9.42
CA PHE A 173 7.27 -2.26 -10.54
C PHE A 173 8.39 -1.28 -10.19
N VAL A 174 8.29 -0.58 -9.06
CA VAL A 174 9.31 0.37 -8.59
C VAL A 174 10.70 -0.29 -8.47
N ALA A 175 10.78 -1.50 -7.90
CA ALA A 175 12.04 -2.20 -7.69
C ALA A 175 12.69 -2.73 -8.97
N SER A 176 11.92 -2.93 -10.05
CA SER A 176 12.37 -3.66 -11.24
C SER A 176 12.53 -2.80 -12.49
N ARG A 177 11.80 -1.69 -12.61
CA ARG A 177 11.75 -0.92 -13.88
C ARG A 177 13.09 -0.33 -14.31
N ARG A 178 13.98 -0.01 -13.37
CA ARG A 178 15.36 0.45 -13.66
C ARG A 178 16.18 -0.55 -14.47
N PHE A 179 15.79 -1.83 -14.52
CA PHE A 179 16.51 -2.89 -15.23
C PHE A 179 15.99 -3.15 -16.66
N GLY A 180 14.93 -2.45 -17.12
CA GLY A 180 14.50 -2.52 -18.52
C GLY A 180 14.08 -3.92 -19.03
N GLY A 181 13.66 -4.82 -18.13
CA GLY A 181 13.32 -6.21 -18.45
C GLY A 181 14.44 -7.22 -18.15
N GLU A 182 15.65 -6.74 -17.89
CA GLU A 182 16.83 -7.56 -17.59
C GLU A 182 16.93 -7.87 -16.09
N VAL A 183 15.93 -8.56 -15.53
CA VAL A 183 15.88 -8.85 -14.08
C VAL A 183 15.22 -10.19 -13.81
N THR A 184 15.81 -11.02 -12.95
CA THR A 184 15.22 -12.30 -12.54
C THR A 184 14.41 -12.12 -11.25
N PHE A 185 13.18 -12.61 -11.22
CA PHE A 185 12.38 -12.61 -10.00
C PHE A 185 12.61 -13.88 -9.18
N LEU A 186 12.96 -13.72 -7.91
CA LEU A 186 13.12 -14.81 -6.97
C LEU A 186 11.97 -14.75 -5.97
N ILE A 187 11.03 -15.69 -6.07
CA ILE A 187 9.76 -15.60 -5.36
C ILE A 187 9.73 -16.64 -4.25
N SER A 188 9.64 -16.20 -2.99
CA SER A 188 9.46 -17.09 -1.85
C SER A 188 7.99 -17.15 -1.41
N ASN A 189 7.64 -18.12 -0.57
CA ASN A 189 6.31 -18.33 -0.01
C ASN A 189 5.19 -18.63 -1.03
N ILE A 190 5.50 -18.76 -2.32
CA ILE A 190 4.49 -18.86 -3.37
C ILE A 190 3.70 -20.17 -3.33
N ARG A 191 4.26 -21.23 -2.72
CA ARG A 191 3.56 -22.51 -2.52
C ARG A 191 2.22 -22.38 -1.78
N PHE A 192 2.05 -21.31 -0.99
CA PHE A 192 0.82 -21.04 -0.24
C PHE A 192 -0.23 -20.27 -1.05
N LYS A 193 0.15 -19.69 -2.19
CA LYS A 193 -0.69 -18.86 -3.06
C LYS A 193 -0.38 -19.08 -4.56
N PRO A 194 -0.34 -20.33 -5.07
CA PRO A 194 0.09 -20.60 -6.45
C PRO A 194 -0.77 -19.88 -7.51
N GLN A 195 -2.06 -19.67 -7.23
CA GLN A 195 -2.98 -18.96 -8.14
C GLN A 195 -2.59 -17.49 -8.38
N TRP A 196 -1.78 -16.90 -7.49
CA TRP A 196 -1.31 -15.52 -7.64
C TRP A 196 -0.42 -15.37 -8.89
N LEU A 197 0.47 -16.34 -9.16
CA LEU A 197 1.31 -16.35 -10.36
C LEU A 197 0.49 -16.54 -11.64
N VAL A 198 -0.59 -17.31 -11.57
CA VAL A 198 -1.51 -17.48 -12.70
C VAL A 198 -2.19 -16.15 -13.01
N LYS A 199 -2.74 -15.49 -11.98
CA LYS A 199 -3.45 -14.22 -12.12
C LYS A 199 -2.55 -13.10 -12.65
N TYR A 200 -1.35 -12.94 -12.09
CA TYR A 200 -0.44 -11.83 -12.41
C TYR A 200 0.72 -12.23 -13.34
N GLY A 201 0.63 -13.39 -13.99
CA GLY A 201 1.71 -13.88 -14.86
C GLY A 201 2.02 -12.94 -16.04
N ALA A 202 1.00 -12.27 -16.60
CA ALA A 202 1.21 -11.25 -17.64
C ALA A 202 1.97 -10.03 -17.11
N PHE A 203 1.66 -9.58 -15.88
CA PHE A 203 2.38 -8.50 -15.21
C PHE A 203 3.86 -8.83 -15.00
N LEU A 204 4.16 -10.04 -14.51
CA LEU A 204 5.55 -10.48 -14.29
C LEU A 204 6.34 -10.52 -15.61
N ARG A 205 5.74 -11.07 -16.69
CA ARG A 205 6.35 -11.09 -18.02
C ARG A 205 6.49 -9.70 -18.65
N GLY A 206 5.67 -8.73 -18.24
CA GLY A 206 5.83 -7.34 -18.63
C GLY A 206 7.06 -6.68 -17.99
N LEU A 207 7.43 -7.11 -16.78
CA LEU A 207 8.57 -6.56 -16.03
C LEU A 207 9.89 -7.29 -16.28
N SER A 208 9.85 -8.55 -16.69
CA SER A 208 11.03 -9.40 -16.89
C SER A 208 10.92 -10.23 -18.17
N ARG A 209 12.04 -10.35 -18.89
CA ARG A 209 12.20 -11.27 -20.02
C ARG A 209 12.48 -12.71 -19.59
N TYR A 210 12.71 -12.94 -18.31
CA TYR A 210 13.11 -14.21 -17.73
C TYR A 210 11.96 -14.84 -16.95
N GLU A 211 11.92 -16.18 -16.94
CA GLU A 211 11.05 -16.90 -16.02
C GLU A 211 11.46 -16.63 -14.57
N HIS A 212 10.46 -16.54 -13.71
CA HIS A 212 10.67 -16.40 -12.27
C HIS A 212 11.16 -17.71 -11.67
N VAL A 213 11.88 -17.61 -10.55
CA VAL A 213 12.33 -18.76 -9.77
C VAL A 213 11.43 -18.90 -8.56
N ASP A 214 10.81 -20.08 -8.39
CA ASP A 214 10.18 -20.47 -7.13
C ASP A 214 11.25 -20.88 -6.13
N LEU A 215 11.61 -19.96 -5.22
CA LEU A 215 12.62 -20.21 -4.20
C LEU A 215 12.21 -21.27 -3.17
N ASP A 216 10.91 -21.52 -2.98
CA ASP A 216 10.48 -22.53 -2.01
C ASP A 216 10.82 -23.96 -2.47
N ALA A 217 11.02 -24.15 -3.77
CA ALA A 217 11.35 -25.42 -4.42
C ALA A 217 12.77 -25.42 -5.06
N ASP A 218 13.56 -24.37 -4.84
CA ASP A 218 14.87 -24.21 -5.48
C ASP A 218 16.00 -24.79 -4.61
N GLU A 219 16.52 -25.95 -5.02
CA GLU A 219 17.68 -26.61 -4.38
C GLU A 219 19.02 -26.06 -4.87
N GLN A 220 19.00 -25.10 -5.80
CA GLN A 220 20.18 -24.53 -6.44
C GLN A 220 20.76 -23.36 -5.64
N VAL A 221 22.08 -23.19 -5.72
CA VAL A 221 22.76 -21.95 -5.31
C VAL A 221 22.93 -21.10 -6.55
N ARG A 222 22.14 -20.02 -6.64
CA ARG A 222 22.17 -19.12 -7.79
C ARG A 222 23.01 -17.90 -7.50
N CYS A 223 23.87 -17.54 -8.44
CA CYS A 223 24.78 -16.41 -8.30
C CYS A 223 24.37 -15.27 -9.22
N PHE A 224 24.39 -14.05 -8.70
CA PHE A 224 23.97 -12.83 -9.39
C PHE A 224 24.98 -11.71 -9.15
N PRO A 225 25.12 -10.76 -10.10
CA PRO A 225 25.90 -9.54 -9.89
C PRO A 225 25.24 -8.55 -8.91
N HIS A 226 23.92 -8.67 -8.73
CA HIS A 226 23.12 -7.79 -7.88
C HIS A 226 21.82 -8.47 -7.44
N VAL A 227 21.43 -8.29 -6.18
CA VAL A 227 20.14 -8.75 -5.64
C VAL A 227 19.50 -7.66 -4.78
N THR A 228 18.28 -7.25 -5.16
CA THR A 228 17.40 -6.47 -4.30
C THR A 228 16.55 -7.44 -3.46
N VAL A 229 16.56 -7.31 -2.14
CA VAL A 229 15.79 -8.15 -1.22
C VAL A 229 14.69 -7.34 -0.57
N GLY A 230 13.43 -7.77 -0.74
CA GLY A 230 12.26 -7.09 -0.23
C GLY A 230 11.72 -6.02 -1.17
N LEU A 231 10.56 -5.48 -0.79
CA LEU A 231 9.82 -4.48 -1.55
C LEU A 231 9.61 -3.24 -0.68
N ARG A 232 9.72 -2.05 -1.25
CA ARG A 232 9.59 -0.79 -0.49
C ARG A 232 8.20 -0.19 -0.66
N LEU A 233 7.55 0.17 0.44
CA LEU A 233 6.26 0.87 0.49
C LEU A 233 6.46 2.28 1.05
N ASP A 234 6.57 3.25 0.14
CA ASP A 234 6.75 4.66 0.49
C ASP A 234 5.41 5.39 0.70
N LYS A 235 4.36 4.97 -0.04
CA LYS A 235 3.01 5.51 0.02
C LYS A 235 1.98 4.40 -0.22
N GLU A 236 0.81 4.48 0.42
CA GLU A 236 -0.26 3.48 0.20
C GLU A 236 -0.72 3.51 -1.25
N PHE A 237 -0.71 2.34 -1.90
CA PHE A 237 -1.15 2.13 -3.30
C PHE A 237 -0.66 3.21 -4.30
N SER A 238 0.53 3.76 -4.08
CA SER A 238 1.07 4.84 -4.89
C SER A 238 2.60 4.85 -4.90
N ILE A 239 3.18 5.71 -5.73
CA ILE A 239 4.61 5.88 -5.92
C ILE A 239 4.98 7.32 -5.55
N VAL A 240 6.06 7.47 -4.77
CA VAL A 240 6.69 8.77 -4.47
C VAL A 240 7.89 8.93 -5.41
N PRO A 241 7.81 9.73 -6.48
CA PRO A 241 8.82 9.75 -7.54
C PRO A 241 10.23 10.01 -7.06
N GLU A 242 10.39 10.90 -6.07
CA GLU A 242 11.69 11.34 -5.54
C GLU A 242 12.44 10.22 -4.79
N LEU A 243 11.71 9.20 -4.33
CA LEU A 243 12.29 8.10 -3.57
C LEU A 243 12.69 6.92 -4.48
N VAL A 244 12.22 6.86 -5.73
CA VAL A 244 12.39 5.70 -6.61
C VAL A 244 13.87 5.43 -6.92
N PRO A 245 14.38 4.20 -6.69
CA PRO A 245 15.75 3.86 -7.03
C PRO A 245 16.00 3.87 -8.54
N GLY A 246 17.08 4.53 -8.98
CA GLY A 246 17.51 4.55 -10.40
C GLY A 246 16.85 5.62 -11.27
N GLY A 247 15.91 6.40 -10.74
CA GLY A 247 15.28 7.52 -11.44
C GLY A 247 13.79 7.64 -11.12
N PRO A 248 13.17 8.83 -11.31
CA PRO A 248 11.79 9.04 -10.93
C PRO A 248 10.82 8.17 -11.73
N LEU A 249 9.88 7.54 -11.04
CA LEU A 249 8.69 6.88 -11.60
C LEU A 249 7.45 7.41 -10.90
N SER A 250 6.32 7.39 -11.59
CA SER A 250 5.03 7.85 -11.09
C SER A 250 3.94 6.80 -11.23
N MET A 251 2.79 7.02 -10.60
CA MET A 251 1.61 6.18 -10.83
C MET A 251 1.09 6.28 -12.28
N ALA A 252 1.37 7.37 -12.99
CA ALA A 252 1.09 7.46 -14.43
C ALA A 252 1.99 6.52 -15.26
N ASP A 253 3.22 6.27 -14.82
CA ASP A 253 4.10 5.28 -15.47
C ASP A 253 3.64 3.86 -15.19
N PHE A 254 3.16 3.59 -13.97
CA PHE A 254 2.58 2.32 -13.59
C PHE A 254 1.32 2.00 -14.40
N THR A 255 0.35 2.92 -14.47
CA THR A 255 -0.89 2.71 -15.25
C THR A 255 -0.62 2.58 -16.75
N ARG A 256 0.37 3.32 -17.29
CA ARG A 256 0.83 3.14 -18.67
C ARG A 256 1.39 1.74 -18.91
N PHE A 257 2.21 1.24 -17.99
CA PHE A 257 2.75 -0.11 -18.05
C PHE A 257 1.65 -1.18 -18.00
N LEU A 258 0.64 -1.03 -17.14
CA LEU A 258 -0.50 -1.96 -17.12
C LEU A 258 -1.29 -1.93 -18.43
N ARG A 259 -1.49 -0.75 -19.02
CA ARG A 259 -2.16 -0.60 -20.31
C ARG A 259 -1.42 -1.35 -21.42
N GLU A 260 -0.09 -1.23 -21.47
CA GLU A 260 0.74 -1.98 -22.42
C GLU A 260 0.66 -3.49 -22.16
N THR A 261 0.83 -3.90 -20.90
CA THR A 261 0.82 -5.30 -20.46
C THR A 261 -0.47 -6.03 -20.82
N TYR A 262 -1.62 -5.38 -20.65
CA TYR A 262 -2.94 -5.99 -20.89
C TYR A 262 -3.56 -5.61 -22.24
N ALA A 263 -2.81 -4.88 -23.08
CA ALA A 263 -3.24 -4.36 -24.38
C ALA A 263 -4.57 -3.58 -24.28
N LEU A 264 -4.67 -2.66 -23.33
CA LEU A 264 -5.91 -1.91 -23.10
C LEU A 264 -6.03 -0.80 -24.15
N PRO A 265 -7.15 -0.73 -24.90
CA PRO A 265 -7.25 0.12 -26.09
C PRO A 265 -7.48 1.61 -25.74
N ARG A 266 -8.02 1.92 -24.56
CA ARG A 266 -8.39 3.30 -24.22
C ARG A 266 -7.27 4.03 -23.49
N GLY A 267 -6.77 5.08 -24.12
CA GLY A 267 -5.74 5.96 -23.59
C GLY A 267 -6.24 7.23 -22.90
N ALA A 268 -7.55 7.52 -22.96
CA ALA A 268 -8.20 8.68 -22.36
C ALA A 268 -9.69 8.40 -22.06
N ALA A 269 -10.22 9.05 -21.03
CA ALA A 269 -11.65 9.02 -20.73
C ALA A 269 -12.47 9.67 -21.84
N ALA A 270 -13.75 9.30 -21.95
CA ALA A 270 -14.65 9.90 -22.92
C ALA A 270 -14.91 11.36 -22.52
N SER A 271 -14.80 12.25 -23.50
CA SER A 271 -15.17 13.65 -23.35
C SER A 271 -16.41 13.91 -24.20
N PRO A 272 -17.59 14.12 -23.60
CA PRO A 272 -18.80 14.51 -24.34
C PRO A 272 -18.63 15.77 -25.20
N ALA A 273 -17.65 16.63 -24.88
CA ALA A 273 -17.32 17.79 -25.71
C ALA A 273 -16.62 17.39 -27.02
N ARG A 274 -15.80 16.32 -27.00
CA ARG A 274 -15.08 15.81 -28.18
C ARG A 274 -15.90 14.79 -28.97
N GLU A 275 -16.80 14.07 -28.31
CA GLU A 275 -17.67 13.06 -28.91
C GLU A 275 -19.16 13.38 -28.60
N PRO A 276 -19.74 14.39 -29.29
CA PRO A 276 -21.13 14.77 -29.07
C PRO A 276 -22.08 13.59 -29.26
N GLY A 277 -22.94 13.34 -28.27
CA GLY A 277 -23.93 12.24 -28.30
C GLY A 277 -23.48 10.94 -27.65
N ARG A 278 -22.17 10.76 -27.34
CA ARG A 278 -21.72 9.62 -26.54
C ARG A 278 -21.89 9.91 -25.05
N ARG A 279 -22.66 9.06 -24.35
CA ARG A 279 -22.78 9.13 -22.89
C ARG A 279 -21.55 8.49 -22.24
N PRO A 280 -20.94 9.13 -21.22
CA PRO A 280 -19.89 8.49 -20.45
C PRO A 280 -20.41 7.24 -19.74
N ARG A 281 -19.60 6.20 -19.70
CA ARG A 281 -19.97 4.91 -19.11
C ARG A 281 -19.53 4.85 -17.65
N LEU A 282 -20.45 4.47 -16.76
CA LEU A 282 -20.20 4.32 -15.32
C LEU A 282 -20.40 2.86 -14.91
N MET A 283 -19.37 2.26 -14.32
CA MET A 283 -19.46 0.95 -13.68
C MET A 283 -19.87 1.12 -12.23
N LEU A 284 -21.03 0.57 -11.83
CA LEU A 284 -21.40 0.41 -10.43
C LEU A 284 -20.94 -0.98 -9.97
N ILE A 285 -19.97 -1.03 -9.05
CA ILE A 285 -19.43 -2.28 -8.52
C ILE A 285 -20.47 -2.92 -7.58
N HIS A 286 -20.99 -4.07 -8.00
CA HIS A 286 -21.83 -4.93 -7.20
C HIS A 286 -20.99 -5.74 -6.20
N ARG A 287 -21.55 -5.97 -5.01
CA ARG A 287 -21.00 -6.88 -3.99
C ARG A 287 -22.04 -7.89 -3.52
N GLY A 288 -21.77 -9.17 -3.75
CA GLY A 288 -22.68 -10.27 -3.39
C GLY A 288 -22.68 -10.67 -1.91
N HIS A 289 -21.62 -10.35 -1.15
CA HIS A 289 -21.40 -10.93 0.18
C HIS A 289 -21.62 -9.94 1.34
N TYR A 290 -20.69 -9.01 1.54
CA TYR A 290 -20.68 -8.08 2.67
C TYR A 290 -20.30 -6.67 2.18
N ARG A 291 -20.62 -5.65 2.98
CA ARG A 291 -20.45 -4.24 2.61
C ARG A 291 -21.19 -3.95 1.30
N ARG A 292 -22.50 -4.13 1.32
CA ARG A 292 -23.36 -4.03 0.14
C ARG A 292 -24.01 -2.66 0.05
N ILE A 293 -24.24 -2.20 -1.18
CA ILE A 293 -25.19 -1.11 -1.44
C ILE A 293 -26.57 -1.76 -1.57
N LEU A 294 -27.49 -1.43 -0.66
CA LEU A 294 -28.79 -2.10 -0.55
C LEU A 294 -29.79 -1.65 -1.62
N ASN A 295 -29.57 -0.48 -2.21
CA ASN A 295 -30.44 0.13 -3.21
C ASN A 295 -29.71 0.42 -4.54
N GLU A 296 -28.85 -0.50 -4.99
CA GLU A 296 -28.14 -0.42 -6.28
C GLU A 296 -29.05 -0.05 -7.47
N PRO A 297 -30.28 -0.59 -7.62
CA PRO A 297 -31.17 -0.17 -8.72
C PRO A 297 -31.55 1.30 -8.69
N GLU A 298 -31.70 1.90 -7.50
CA GLU A 298 -32.01 3.33 -7.35
C GLU A 298 -30.79 4.19 -7.68
N VAL A 299 -29.62 3.77 -7.22
CA VAL A 299 -28.34 4.43 -7.50
C VAL A 299 -28.03 4.40 -9.00
N ALA A 300 -28.24 3.26 -9.66
CA ALA A 300 -28.08 3.12 -11.10
C ALA A 300 -29.01 4.07 -11.86
N ARG A 301 -30.32 4.10 -11.52
CA ARG A 301 -31.27 5.04 -12.13
C ARG A 301 -30.90 6.50 -11.90
N ALA A 302 -30.37 6.85 -10.72
CA ALA A 302 -29.91 8.20 -10.44
C ALA A 302 -28.70 8.59 -11.32
N ALA A 303 -27.75 7.67 -11.52
CA ALA A 303 -26.62 7.89 -12.42
C ALA A 303 -27.04 7.95 -13.91
N GLU A 304 -28.00 7.14 -14.34
CA GLU A 304 -28.60 7.24 -15.68
C GLU A 304 -29.30 8.59 -15.89
N ALA A 305 -30.07 9.05 -14.89
CA ALA A 305 -30.74 10.35 -14.91
C ALA A 305 -29.75 11.52 -14.91
N ALA A 306 -28.58 11.37 -14.27
CA ALA A 306 -27.51 12.35 -14.33
C ALA A 306 -26.89 12.44 -15.74
N GLY A 307 -26.92 11.35 -16.53
CA GLY A 307 -26.48 11.33 -17.93
C GLY A 307 -25.45 10.25 -18.28
N PHE A 308 -25.18 9.32 -17.37
CA PHE A 308 -24.30 8.18 -17.62
C PHE A 308 -25.01 7.04 -18.37
N GLU A 309 -24.24 6.23 -19.08
CA GLU A 309 -24.61 4.86 -19.41
C GLU A 309 -24.10 3.96 -18.29
N VAL A 310 -24.99 3.31 -17.54
CA VAL A 310 -24.62 2.58 -16.31
C VAL A 310 -24.58 1.08 -16.58
N ALA A 311 -23.54 0.42 -16.07
CA ALA A 311 -23.51 -1.03 -15.95
C ALA A 311 -23.22 -1.44 -14.51
N VAL A 312 -24.04 -2.33 -13.97
CA VAL A 312 -23.80 -2.97 -12.67
C VAL A 312 -22.97 -4.23 -12.91
N ALA A 313 -21.80 -4.33 -12.28
CA ALA A 313 -20.88 -5.43 -12.52
C ALA A 313 -20.24 -5.93 -11.23
N GLU A 314 -20.10 -7.25 -11.10
CA GLU A 314 -19.34 -7.86 -10.02
C GLU A 314 -17.89 -8.12 -10.48
N LEU A 315 -16.94 -7.50 -9.78
CA LEU A 315 -15.51 -7.71 -10.03
C LEU A 315 -15.02 -8.83 -9.12
N ARG A 316 -14.96 -10.04 -9.66
CA ARG A 316 -14.63 -11.24 -8.90
C ARG A 316 -13.13 -11.30 -8.61
N GLY A 317 -12.77 -11.66 -7.38
CA GLY A 317 -11.36 -11.81 -6.98
C GLY A 317 -10.61 -12.90 -7.74
N ASP A 318 -11.32 -13.94 -8.20
CA ASP A 318 -10.80 -15.08 -8.95
C ASP A 318 -10.81 -14.90 -10.47
N ALA A 319 -11.42 -13.83 -10.99
CA ALA A 319 -11.40 -13.54 -12.42
C ALA A 319 -9.98 -13.17 -12.90
N GLY A 320 -9.67 -13.53 -14.15
CA GLY A 320 -8.39 -13.26 -14.76
C GLY A 320 -8.10 -11.75 -14.86
N GLU A 321 -6.86 -11.36 -14.57
CA GLU A 321 -6.51 -9.94 -14.46
C GLU A 321 -6.73 -9.17 -15.77
N ALA A 322 -6.35 -9.77 -16.90
CA ALA A 322 -6.52 -9.16 -18.22
C ALA A 322 -8.00 -8.96 -18.59
N GLU A 323 -8.90 -9.83 -18.13
CA GLU A 323 -10.34 -9.71 -18.36
C GLU A 323 -10.91 -8.53 -17.57
N GLN A 324 -10.59 -8.46 -16.28
CA GLN A 324 -11.00 -7.34 -15.41
C GLN A 324 -10.45 -6.01 -15.92
N ALA A 325 -9.17 -5.98 -16.31
CA ALA A 325 -8.52 -4.80 -16.85
C ALA A 325 -9.24 -4.27 -18.10
N ARG A 326 -9.59 -5.15 -19.05
CA ARG A 326 -10.32 -4.76 -20.27
C ARG A 326 -11.75 -4.33 -19.97
N ALA A 327 -12.44 -5.03 -19.07
CA ALA A 327 -13.79 -4.68 -18.68
C ALA A 327 -13.82 -3.26 -18.10
N VAL A 328 -12.96 -2.96 -17.13
CA VAL A 328 -12.93 -1.65 -16.46
C VAL A 328 -12.41 -0.54 -17.38
N ASN A 329 -11.42 -0.82 -18.23
CA ASN A 329 -10.92 0.16 -19.20
C ASN A 329 -12.01 0.62 -20.19
N SER A 330 -13.07 -0.15 -20.38
CA SER A 330 -14.22 0.22 -21.21
C SER A 330 -15.14 1.30 -20.58
N PHE A 331 -14.90 1.70 -19.32
CA PHE A 331 -15.67 2.70 -18.59
C PHE A 331 -14.91 4.03 -18.43
N ASP A 332 -15.64 5.07 -18.08
CA ASP A 332 -15.15 6.44 -17.82
C ASP A 332 -15.20 6.77 -16.34
N ALA A 333 -16.09 6.13 -15.60
CA ALA A 333 -16.20 6.22 -14.15
C ALA A 333 -16.37 4.84 -13.51
N VAL A 334 -15.78 4.66 -12.33
CA VAL A 334 -16.04 3.54 -11.42
C VAL A 334 -16.68 4.10 -10.16
N LEU A 335 -17.84 3.56 -9.79
CA LEU A 335 -18.56 3.83 -8.56
C LEU A 335 -18.59 2.56 -7.71
N GLY A 336 -18.21 2.66 -6.45
CA GLY A 336 -18.34 1.54 -5.55
C GLY A 336 -18.15 1.89 -4.07
N LEU A 337 -18.61 0.98 -3.22
CA LEU A 337 -18.37 1.06 -1.79
C LEU A 337 -16.90 0.75 -1.46
N HIS A 338 -16.32 1.55 -0.59
CA HIS A 338 -14.93 1.44 -0.14
C HIS A 338 -14.47 -0.01 0.06
N GLY A 339 -13.28 -0.33 -0.44
CA GLY A 339 -12.61 -1.62 -0.28
C GLY A 339 -12.05 -2.16 -1.60
N ALA A 340 -11.58 -3.40 -1.57
CA ALA A 340 -10.66 -3.92 -2.58
C ALA A 340 -11.16 -3.87 -4.03
N GLY A 341 -12.47 -3.90 -4.28
CA GLY A 341 -13.03 -3.75 -5.64
C GLY A 341 -12.64 -2.43 -6.31
N LEU A 342 -12.48 -1.34 -5.54
CA LEU A 342 -12.11 -0.02 -6.07
C LEU A 342 -10.68 0.04 -6.62
N THR A 343 -9.82 -0.92 -6.27
CA THR A 343 -8.45 -1.04 -6.82
C THR A 343 -8.46 -1.10 -8.35
N ASN A 344 -9.53 -1.68 -8.92
CA ASN A 344 -9.74 -1.76 -10.37
C ASN A 344 -9.77 -0.40 -11.06
N ALA A 345 -9.98 0.71 -10.34
CA ALA A 345 -9.88 2.06 -10.89
C ALA A 345 -8.52 2.34 -11.55
N VAL A 346 -7.47 1.59 -11.20
CA VAL A 346 -6.15 1.64 -11.86
C VAL A 346 -6.20 1.37 -13.37
N PHE A 347 -7.26 0.71 -13.86
CA PHE A 347 -7.50 0.42 -15.27
C PHE A 347 -8.39 1.42 -15.99
N LEU A 348 -8.96 2.39 -15.26
CA LEU A 348 -9.63 3.50 -15.90
C LEU A 348 -8.62 4.25 -16.79
N PRO A 349 -9.06 4.73 -17.96
CA PRO A 349 -8.20 5.59 -18.74
C PRO A 349 -7.88 6.88 -17.96
N PRO A 350 -6.71 7.51 -18.19
CA PRO A 350 -6.38 8.80 -17.61
C PRO A 350 -7.50 9.82 -17.80
N GLY A 351 -7.76 10.63 -16.77
CA GLY A 351 -8.91 11.52 -16.69
C GLY A 351 -10.19 10.85 -16.17
N GLY A 352 -10.26 9.52 -16.08
CA GLY A 352 -11.44 8.83 -15.54
C GLY A 352 -11.80 9.26 -14.10
N VAL A 353 -13.00 8.89 -13.67
CA VAL A 353 -13.52 9.26 -12.34
C VAL A 353 -13.62 8.04 -11.43
N LEU A 354 -13.03 8.13 -10.24
CA LEU A 354 -13.29 7.20 -9.13
C LEU A 354 -14.26 7.85 -8.16
N ILE A 355 -15.46 7.28 -8.04
CA ILE A 355 -16.47 7.69 -7.05
C ILE A 355 -16.50 6.65 -5.93
N GLN A 356 -16.06 7.04 -4.74
CA GLN A 356 -16.00 6.18 -3.57
C GLN A 356 -17.16 6.46 -2.62
N VAL A 357 -17.98 5.44 -2.35
CA VAL A 357 -18.93 5.50 -1.22
C VAL A 357 -18.14 5.15 0.04
N VAL A 358 -18.00 6.12 0.95
CA VAL A 358 -17.24 5.99 2.19
C VAL A 358 -18.19 5.52 3.30
N PRO A 359 -17.95 4.35 3.92
CA PRO A 359 -18.83 3.82 4.96
C PRO A 359 -18.94 4.77 6.16
N TYR A 360 -20.06 4.69 6.88
CA TYR A 360 -20.20 5.41 8.15
C TYR A 360 -19.14 4.94 9.15
N GLY A 361 -18.78 5.82 10.09
CA GLY A 361 -17.85 5.50 11.18
C GLY A 361 -16.51 6.23 11.10
N LYS A 362 -16.47 7.46 10.56
CA LYS A 362 -15.24 8.28 10.41
C LYS A 362 -14.15 7.62 9.55
N MET A 363 -14.57 7.04 8.42
CA MET A 363 -13.70 6.28 7.52
C MET A 363 -12.97 7.17 6.49
N GLU A 364 -13.22 8.48 6.47
CA GLU A 364 -12.72 9.42 5.46
C GLU A 364 -11.20 9.46 5.38
N HIS A 365 -10.51 9.40 6.53
CA HIS A 365 -9.05 9.41 6.57
C HIS A 365 -8.43 8.15 5.94
N ILE A 366 -9.07 6.99 6.12
CA ILE A 366 -8.66 5.72 5.49
C ILE A 366 -8.97 5.75 4.00
N ALA A 367 -10.19 6.18 3.63
CA ALA A 367 -10.60 6.37 2.24
C ALA A 367 -9.63 7.29 1.47
N ARG A 368 -9.21 8.39 2.10
CA ARG A 368 -8.25 9.33 1.53
C ARG A 368 -6.89 8.69 1.26
N ALA A 369 -6.34 8.00 2.25
CA ALA A 369 -5.02 7.37 2.14
C ALA A 369 -5.02 6.19 1.13
N GLU A 370 -6.08 5.38 1.11
CA GLU A 370 -6.13 4.17 0.28
C GLU A 370 -6.57 4.40 -1.16
N PHE A 371 -7.34 5.47 -1.43
CA PHE A 371 -7.93 5.69 -2.76
C PHE A 371 -7.91 7.14 -3.25
N ALA A 372 -8.11 8.15 -2.41
CA ALA A 372 -8.14 9.54 -2.90
C ALA A 372 -6.77 10.01 -3.42
N GLU A 373 -5.73 9.86 -2.60
CA GLU A 373 -4.37 10.23 -3.02
C GLU A 373 -3.86 9.35 -4.17
N PRO A 374 -4.00 8.01 -4.12
CA PRO A 374 -3.64 7.15 -5.25
C PRO A 374 -4.34 7.49 -6.56
N ALA A 375 -5.66 7.77 -6.54
CA ALA A 375 -6.40 8.13 -7.73
C ALA A 375 -5.89 9.44 -8.33
N ALA A 376 -5.57 10.44 -7.50
CA ALA A 376 -4.97 11.68 -7.96
C ALA A 376 -3.59 11.44 -8.60
N ASP A 377 -2.74 10.62 -7.98
CA ASP A 377 -1.42 10.28 -8.51
C ASP A 377 -1.50 9.49 -9.84
N MET A 378 -2.56 8.73 -10.05
CA MET A 378 -2.87 8.02 -11.31
C MET A 378 -3.41 8.97 -12.41
N GLY A 379 -3.71 10.22 -12.09
CA GLY A 379 -4.35 11.17 -13.01
C GLY A 379 -5.86 10.96 -13.16
N LEU A 380 -6.51 10.40 -12.15
CA LEU A 380 -7.97 10.25 -12.07
C LEU A 380 -8.58 11.38 -11.24
N ARG A 381 -9.86 11.69 -11.50
CA ARG A 381 -10.65 12.51 -10.59
C ARG A 381 -11.24 11.63 -9.49
N TYR A 382 -10.86 11.91 -8.26
CA TYR A 382 -11.49 11.31 -7.09
C TYR A 382 -12.68 12.13 -6.62
N LEU A 383 -13.77 11.45 -6.29
CA LEU A 383 -14.94 11.99 -5.60
C LEU A 383 -15.36 10.99 -4.53
N ASP A 384 -15.83 11.48 -3.38
CA ASP A 384 -16.38 10.65 -2.33
C ASP A 384 -17.81 11.03 -1.95
N TYR A 385 -18.52 10.04 -1.39
CA TYR A 385 -19.81 10.21 -0.76
C TYR A 385 -19.77 9.57 0.63
N SER A 386 -19.67 10.41 1.66
CA SER A 386 -19.72 9.97 3.05
C SER A 386 -21.14 9.61 3.47
N VAL A 387 -21.30 8.35 3.87
CA VAL A 387 -22.55 7.76 4.34
C VAL A 387 -22.89 8.32 5.72
N SER A 388 -24.13 8.80 5.89
CA SER A 388 -24.64 9.22 7.20
C SER A 388 -25.10 8.02 8.05
N ALA A 389 -25.38 8.26 9.34
CA ALA A 389 -25.83 7.22 10.23
C ALA A 389 -27.16 6.59 9.77
N GLU A 390 -28.06 7.40 9.20
CA GLU A 390 -29.37 6.99 8.67
C GLU A 390 -29.27 6.13 7.41
N GLU A 391 -28.17 6.26 6.68
CA GLU A 391 -27.88 5.47 5.48
C GLU A 391 -27.13 4.16 5.82
N SER A 392 -26.64 4.04 7.05
CA SER A 392 -25.93 2.86 7.54
C SER A 392 -26.89 1.81 8.10
N SER A 393 -26.71 0.54 7.73
CA SER A 393 -27.46 -0.56 8.33
C SER A 393 -27.16 -0.73 9.82
N LEU A 394 -26.07 -0.14 10.34
CA LEU A 394 -25.71 -0.24 11.75
C LEU A 394 -26.77 0.38 12.67
N MET A 395 -27.48 1.40 12.20
CA MET A 395 -28.59 2.02 12.95
C MET A 395 -29.69 1.00 13.27
N GLU A 396 -30.02 0.15 12.29
CA GLU A 396 -31.02 -0.90 12.42
C GLU A 396 -30.48 -2.12 13.18
N THR A 397 -29.25 -2.56 12.88
CA THR A 397 -28.72 -3.83 13.40
C THR A 397 -28.14 -3.73 14.81
N LEU A 398 -27.62 -2.57 15.21
CA LEU A 398 -27.00 -2.35 16.52
C LEU A 398 -27.78 -1.36 17.40
N GLY A 399 -28.63 -0.53 16.80
CA GLY A 399 -29.37 0.52 17.49
C GLY A 399 -28.57 1.82 17.67
N PRO A 400 -29.26 2.95 17.90
CA PRO A 400 -28.65 4.29 17.95
C PRO A 400 -27.66 4.48 19.09
N GLU A 401 -27.84 3.75 20.20
CA GLU A 401 -27.01 3.89 21.41
C GLU A 401 -25.72 3.05 21.36
N HIS A 402 -25.57 2.16 20.37
CA HIS A 402 -24.38 1.33 20.27
C HIS A 402 -23.14 2.22 19.97
N PRO A 403 -21.96 1.96 20.58
CA PRO A 403 -20.77 2.80 20.37
C PRO A 403 -20.37 2.98 18.90
N ALA A 404 -20.53 1.94 18.08
CA ALA A 404 -20.30 2.03 16.63
C ALA A 404 -21.18 3.05 15.90
N VAL A 405 -22.32 3.41 16.45
CA VAL A 405 -23.23 4.42 15.91
C VAL A 405 -22.97 5.76 16.59
N ARG A 406 -23.00 5.80 17.92
CA ARG A 406 -22.98 7.03 18.73
C ARG A 406 -21.59 7.63 18.96
N ASP A 407 -20.55 6.81 19.11
CA ASP A 407 -19.16 7.25 19.35
C ASP A 407 -18.18 6.47 18.48
N PRO A 408 -18.10 6.76 17.16
CA PRO A 408 -17.18 6.06 16.28
C PRO A 408 -15.71 6.13 16.72
N ASP A 409 -15.29 7.19 17.42
CA ASP A 409 -13.92 7.30 17.91
C ASP A 409 -13.56 6.22 18.92
N SER A 410 -14.53 5.76 19.72
CA SER A 410 -14.32 4.62 20.64
C SER A 410 -13.95 3.34 19.89
N VAL A 411 -14.57 3.10 18.74
CA VAL A 411 -14.26 1.95 17.88
C VAL A 411 -12.86 2.06 17.31
N HIS A 412 -12.46 3.25 16.86
CA HIS A 412 -11.09 3.51 16.37
C HIS A 412 -10.04 3.32 17.47
N ARG A 413 -10.30 3.81 18.70
CA ARG A 413 -9.44 3.55 19.88
C ARG A 413 -9.35 2.06 20.21
N GLY A 414 -10.37 1.29 19.85
CA GLY A 414 -10.42 -0.17 19.96
C GLY A 414 -9.54 -0.94 18.97
N GLY A 415 -8.91 -0.24 18.01
CA GLY A 415 -7.98 -0.78 17.04
C GLY A 415 -8.63 -1.28 15.73
N TRP A 416 -7.77 -1.58 14.75
CA TRP A 416 -8.18 -1.94 13.39
C TRP A 416 -9.15 -3.12 13.31
N GLY A 417 -9.01 -4.12 14.18
CA GLY A 417 -9.93 -5.26 14.20
C GLY A 417 -11.39 -4.86 14.45
N GLN A 418 -11.63 -3.87 15.31
CA GLN A 418 -12.99 -3.39 15.59
C GLN A 418 -13.53 -2.51 14.46
N VAL A 419 -12.68 -1.62 13.92
CA VAL A 419 -13.00 -0.81 12.73
C VAL A 419 -13.40 -1.71 11.56
N PHE A 420 -12.60 -2.75 11.30
CA PHE A 420 -12.88 -3.72 10.25
C PHE A 420 -14.21 -4.43 10.49
N GLU A 421 -14.40 -4.99 11.68
CA GLU A 421 -15.58 -5.78 11.99
C GLU A 421 -16.88 -4.96 11.86
N LEU A 422 -16.89 -3.74 12.40
CA LEU A 422 -18.10 -2.92 12.49
C LEU A 422 -18.37 -2.15 11.20
N TYR A 423 -17.37 -1.41 10.69
CA TYR A 423 -17.59 -0.50 9.57
C TYR A 423 -17.35 -1.12 8.21
N LEU A 424 -16.58 -2.22 8.14
CA LEU A 424 -16.15 -2.83 6.89
C LEU A 424 -16.73 -4.23 6.66
N ALA A 425 -17.04 -5.01 7.70
CA ALA A 425 -17.60 -6.35 7.55
C ALA A 425 -19.13 -6.35 7.74
N LYS A 426 -19.63 -5.76 8.82
CA LYS A 426 -21.06 -5.82 9.19
C LYS A 426 -21.95 -4.75 8.56
N GLN A 427 -21.38 -3.60 8.21
CA GLN A 427 -22.13 -2.47 7.68
C GLN A 427 -22.50 -2.69 6.21
N ASN A 428 -23.79 -2.57 5.89
CA ASN A 428 -24.31 -2.31 4.55
C ASN A 428 -24.82 -0.86 4.47
N VAL A 429 -25.00 -0.35 3.27
CA VAL A 429 -25.33 1.06 3.03
C VAL A 429 -26.55 1.17 2.13
N ARG A 430 -27.49 2.05 2.48
CA ARG A 430 -28.57 2.49 1.59
C ARG A 430 -28.38 3.96 1.26
N ILE A 431 -27.97 4.24 0.02
CA ILE A 431 -27.57 5.57 -0.43
C ILE A 431 -28.81 6.46 -0.60
N ASN A 432 -28.80 7.64 -0.01
CA ASN A 432 -29.76 8.70 -0.29
C ASN A 432 -29.45 9.33 -1.64
N VAL A 433 -30.19 8.94 -2.68
CA VAL A 433 -29.94 9.37 -4.06
C VAL A 433 -30.07 10.88 -4.27
N THR A 434 -30.88 11.58 -3.47
CA THR A 434 -30.99 13.05 -3.54
C THR A 434 -29.72 13.72 -3.03
N ARG A 435 -29.15 13.21 -1.94
CA ARG A 435 -27.85 13.70 -1.43
C ARG A 435 -26.68 13.29 -2.30
N PHE A 436 -26.79 12.16 -3.01
CA PHE A 436 -25.75 11.66 -3.90
C PHE A 436 -25.75 12.33 -5.28
N ALA A 437 -26.87 12.90 -5.73
CA ALA A 437 -26.99 13.53 -7.04
C ALA A 437 -25.92 14.61 -7.35
N PRO A 438 -25.52 15.49 -6.41
CA PRO A 438 -24.44 16.45 -6.66
C PRO A 438 -23.09 15.78 -6.99
N THR A 439 -22.76 14.66 -6.35
CA THR A 439 -21.52 13.90 -6.64
C THR A 439 -21.54 13.34 -8.06
N LEU A 440 -22.68 12.82 -8.51
CA LEU A 440 -22.85 12.35 -9.89
C LEU A 440 -22.74 13.49 -10.91
N GLN A 441 -23.33 14.64 -10.59
CA GLN A 441 -23.24 15.83 -11.43
C GLN A 441 -21.80 16.32 -11.57
N GLU A 442 -21.05 16.38 -10.47
CA GLU A 442 -19.65 16.78 -10.47
C GLU A 442 -18.78 15.81 -11.30
N ALA A 443 -19.01 14.51 -11.19
CA ALA A 443 -18.35 13.49 -12.01
C ALA A 443 -18.58 13.73 -13.50
N LEU A 444 -19.83 13.99 -13.89
CA LEU A 444 -20.18 14.22 -15.28
C LEU A 444 -19.59 15.53 -15.81
N ASP A 445 -19.62 16.59 -15.00
CA ASP A 445 -19.07 17.89 -15.40
C ASP A 445 -17.54 17.84 -15.52
N HIS A 446 -16.86 17.03 -14.71
CA HIS A 446 -15.44 16.74 -14.91
C HIS A 446 -15.18 16.11 -16.28
N LEU A 447 -15.92 15.05 -16.64
CA LEU A 447 -15.78 14.37 -17.92
C LEU A 447 -16.13 15.27 -19.12
N ARG A 448 -17.10 16.17 -18.97
CA ARG A 448 -17.46 17.18 -19.99
C ARG A 448 -16.36 18.20 -20.25
N ARG A 449 -15.52 18.49 -19.27
CA ARG A 449 -14.47 19.53 -19.36
C ARG A 449 -13.14 19.03 -19.95
N GLN A 450 -13.00 17.74 -20.24
CA GLN A 450 -11.72 17.14 -20.69
C GLN A 450 -11.36 17.39 -22.15
#